data_AF-A0A9D8NYP5-F1
#
_entry.id   AF-A0A9D8NYP5-F1
#
_cell.length_a   1.000
_cell.length_b   1.000
_cell.length_c   1.000
_cell.angle_alpha   90.00
_cell.angle_beta   90.00
_cell.angle_gamma   90.00
#
_symmetry.space_group_name_H-M   'P 1'
#
loop_
_entity.id
_entity.type
_entity.pdbx_description
1 polymer ?
#
loop_
_entity_poly.entity_id
_entity_poly.type
_entity_poly.pdbx_seq_one_letter_code
_entity_poly.pdbx_strand_id
1 'polypeptide(L)'
;MTLTTRALIIAGAYFIITALALHFVPNPDGFDVLAALSGTIGAVGTLVTYYIFRREPNRKNSFIFLNFGFFFILLAISPHASVFSRLFNTFNQYSSFFTFQYLTSVFYFVLTAAIGYLVIDTLFREAATIVKYGVVLGLVGLLFVSYFSPIYLNSKYLYATSDIKDFSTISRGIKQLEGEGVKEITPELVANRISLPAWRGEENIGTLHEAAEINRIRQVAPYFEGNNFVLLVYKPLFLAVTYMNVACVFLILLFFGYQYRKDPPQGAYIEKIAFVFLPYASLEILHNYGYVLSIEFDIYVQLHNVGLYLTLANLLLILLFFSLRLSFISSIKGEFYEQELVSDFEHISRWRDSIDNLVVRYFLDPKTFHGRLLAPREAKSKA
;
A
#
# COMPACT_ATOMS: atom_id res chain seq x y z
N MET A 1 -26.14 5.97 22.36
CA MET A 1 -25.72 5.96 20.95
C MET A 1 -24.78 4.79 20.73
N THR A 2 -25.11 3.88 19.82
CA THR A 2 -24.29 2.68 19.57
C THR A 2 -22.95 3.06 18.93
N LEU A 3 -21.95 2.17 19.03
CA LEU A 3 -20.64 2.35 18.40
C LEU A 3 -20.77 2.57 16.88
N THR A 4 -21.72 1.87 16.25
CA THR A 4 -22.05 2.01 14.83
C THR A 4 -22.54 3.42 14.50
N THR A 5 -23.44 4.00 15.31
CA THR A 5 -23.91 5.38 15.09
C THR A 5 -22.79 6.40 15.29
N ARG A 6 -21.89 6.21 16.28
CA ARG A 6 -20.70 7.06 16.46
C ARG A 6 -19.75 6.99 15.27
N ALA A 7 -19.45 5.79 14.79
CA ALA A 7 -18.59 5.59 13.64
C ALA A 7 -19.18 6.21 12.37
N LEU A 8 -20.49 6.04 12.11
CA LEU A 8 -21.17 6.64 10.97
C LEU A 8 -21.20 8.17 11.02
N ILE A 9 -21.43 8.77 12.20
CA ILE A 9 -21.38 10.23 12.36
C ILE A 9 -19.98 10.76 12.10
N ILE A 10 -18.94 10.12 12.64
CA ILE A 10 -17.56 10.55 12.41
C ILE A 10 -17.17 10.33 10.94
N ALA A 11 -17.57 9.22 10.33
CA ALA A 11 -17.36 8.95 8.91
C ALA A 11 -18.01 10.01 8.02
N GLY A 12 -19.28 10.32 8.28
CA GLY A 12 -20.04 11.34 7.55
C GLY A 12 -19.44 12.72 7.73
N ALA A 13 -19.09 13.11 8.97
CA ALA A 13 -18.41 14.37 9.25
C ALA A 13 -17.04 14.46 8.55
N TYR A 14 -16.25 13.39 8.59
CA TYR A 14 -14.95 13.32 7.92
C TYR A 14 -15.10 13.43 6.40
N PHE A 15 -16.05 12.70 5.82
CA PHE A 15 -16.34 12.77 4.39
C PHE A 15 -16.74 14.18 3.99
N ILE A 16 -17.63 14.83 4.75
CA ILE A 16 -18.04 16.21 4.49
C ILE A 16 -16.84 17.15 4.60
N ILE A 17 -16.03 17.07 5.67
CA ILE A 17 -14.85 17.93 5.84
C ILE A 17 -13.86 17.72 4.68
N THR A 18 -13.64 16.47 4.26
CA THR A 18 -12.77 16.14 3.14
C THR A 18 -13.33 16.66 1.83
N ALA A 19 -14.63 16.52 1.61
CA ALA A 19 -15.32 17.02 0.44
C ALA A 19 -15.22 18.55 0.36
N LEU A 20 -15.47 19.24 1.46
CA LEU A 20 -15.34 20.70 1.53
C LEU A 20 -13.88 21.14 1.36
N ALA A 21 -12.91 20.45 1.97
CA ALA A 21 -11.49 20.76 1.83
C ALA A 21 -11.01 20.59 0.38
N LEU A 22 -11.46 19.54 -0.31
CA LEU A 22 -11.13 19.31 -1.72
C LEU A 22 -11.89 20.25 -2.67
N HIS A 23 -13.09 20.70 -2.30
CA HIS A 23 -13.90 21.61 -3.12
C HIS A 23 -13.45 23.08 -3.01
N PHE A 24 -13.13 23.55 -1.80
CA PHE A 24 -12.78 24.96 -1.57
C PHE A 24 -11.31 25.29 -1.80
N VAL A 25 -10.43 24.29 -1.84
CA VAL A 25 -9.05 24.49 -2.28
C VAL A 25 -9.06 24.48 -3.80
N PRO A 26 -8.62 25.55 -4.48
CA PRO A 26 -8.63 25.63 -5.94
C PRO A 26 -7.91 24.42 -6.53
N ASN A 27 -8.70 23.49 -7.07
CA ASN A 27 -8.18 22.31 -7.76
C ASN A 27 -8.53 22.48 -9.24
N PRO A 28 -7.54 22.63 -10.14
CA PRO A 28 -7.83 22.73 -11.58
C PRO A 28 -8.59 21.51 -12.11
N ASP A 29 -8.49 20.37 -11.41
CA ASP A 29 -9.08 19.09 -11.80
C ASP A 29 -10.44 18.79 -11.12
N GLY A 30 -10.97 19.72 -10.32
CA GLY A 30 -12.25 19.56 -9.62
C GLY A 30 -12.20 18.67 -8.37
N PHE A 31 -13.37 18.22 -7.89
CA PHE A 31 -13.52 17.40 -6.69
C PHE A 31 -13.17 15.93 -6.96
N ASP A 32 -12.09 15.44 -6.35
CA ASP A 32 -11.71 14.02 -6.44
C ASP A 32 -12.49 13.17 -5.42
N VAL A 33 -13.59 12.59 -5.90
CA VAL A 33 -14.47 11.70 -5.12
C VAL A 33 -13.70 10.47 -4.61
N LEU A 34 -12.77 9.93 -5.39
CA LEU A 34 -12.03 8.71 -5.05
C LEU A 34 -11.07 8.96 -3.89
N ALA A 35 -10.37 10.10 -3.92
CA ALA A 35 -9.55 10.53 -2.80
C ALA A 35 -10.38 10.73 -1.52
N ALA A 36 -11.54 11.40 -1.61
CA ALA A 36 -12.42 11.60 -0.46
C ALA A 36 -12.93 10.28 0.14
N LEU A 37 -13.31 9.32 -0.72
CA LEU A 37 -13.74 7.98 -0.29
C LEU A 37 -12.60 7.22 0.39
N SER A 38 -11.41 7.22 -0.20
CA SER A 38 -10.22 6.57 0.37
C SER A 38 -9.89 7.13 1.76
N GLY A 39 -9.88 8.46 1.90
CA GLY A 39 -9.65 9.12 3.20
C GLY A 39 -10.71 8.75 4.24
N THR A 40 -11.98 8.68 3.82
CA THR A 40 -13.08 8.28 4.70
C THR A 40 -12.94 6.83 5.16
N ILE A 41 -12.57 5.92 4.27
CA ILE A 41 -12.25 4.53 4.63
C ILE A 41 -11.09 4.51 5.64
N GLY A 42 -10.04 5.32 5.42
CA GLY A 42 -8.93 5.49 6.37
C GLY A 42 -9.38 5.98 7.74
N ALA A 43 -10.23 7.00 7.80
CA ALA A 43 -10.73 7.55 9.06
C ALA A 43 -11.57 6.52 9.84
N VAL A 44 -12.47 5.80 9.16
CA VAL A 44 -13.27 4.74 9.78
C VAL A 44 -12.40 3.56 10.20
N GLY A 45 -11.45 3.15 9.35
CA GLY A 45 -10.48 2.11 9.66
C GLY A 45 -9.63 2.43 10.88
N THR A 46 -9.22 3.69 11.04
CA THR A 46 -8.50 4.18 12.22
C THR A 46 -9.33 4.02 13.49
N LEU A 47 -10.61 4.39 13.45
CA LEU A 47 -11.51 4.23 14.60
C LEU A 47 -11.71 2.76 14.93
N VAL A 48 -12.03 1.93 13.92
CA VAL A 48 -12.28 0.50 14.11
C VAL A 48 -11.05 -0.19 14.71
N THR A 49 -9.86 0.04 14.16
CA THR A 49 -8.61 -0.53 14.68
C THR A 49 -8.28 -0.05 16.09
N TYR A 50 -8.53 1.23 16.40
CA TYR A 50 -8.39 1.74 17.77
C TYR A 50 -9.33 1.05 18.76
N TYR A 51 -10.60 0.85 18.40
CA TYR A 51 -11.54 0.14 19.25
C TYR A 51 -11.19 -1.34 19.42
N ILE A 52 -10.68 -2.00 18.37
CA ILE A 52 -10.16 -3.36 18.48
C ILE A 52 -8.97 -3.39 19.44
N PHE A 53 -7.97 -2.52 19.24
CA PHE A 53 -6.80 -2.42 20.12
C PHE A 53 -7.19 -2.31 21.61
N ARG A 54 -8.22 -1.52 21.92
CA ARG A 54 -8.72 -1.35 23.30
C ARG A 54 -9.43 -2.60 23.85
N ARG A 55 -10.20 -3.29 23.01
CA ARG A 55 -11.10 -4.40 23.38
C ARG A 55 -10.55 -5.80 23.13
N GLU A 56 -9.39 -5.91 22.49
CA GLU A 56 -8.78 -7.19 22.16
C GLU A 56 -8.51 -8.00 23.44
N PRO A 57 -9.15 -9.19 23.60
CA PRO A 57 -8.99 -10.01 24.80
C PRO A 57 -7.54 -10.46 25.01
N ASN A 58 -6.84 -10.76 23.91
CA ASN A 58 -5.43 -11.12 23.96
C ASN A 58 -4.55 -9.87 23.78
N ARG A 59 -4.00 -9.36 24.90
CA ARG A 59 -3.09 -8.18 24.91
C ARG A 59 -1.86 -8.31 24.02
N LYS A 60 -1.42 -9.53 23.67
CA LYS A 60 -0.31 -9.70 22.70
C LYS A 60 -0.76 -9.30 21.29
N ASN A 61 -1.96 -9.70 20.89
CA ASN A 61 -2.53 -9.44 19.56
C ASN A 61 -2.95 -7.98 19.37
N SER A 62 -3.21 -7.22 20.45
CA SER A 62 -3.67 -5.83 20.33
C SER A 62 -2.71 -4.98 19.49
N PHE A 63 -1.40 -5.23 19.60
CA PHE A 63 -0.38 -4.48 18.86
C PHE A 63 -0.45 -4.69 17.34
N ILE A 64 -1.00 -5.80 16.85
CA ILE A 64 -1.27 -5.98 15.41
C ILE A 64 -2.20 -4.86 14.93
N PHE A 65 -3.30 -4.65 15.65
CA PHE A 65 -4.31 -3.65 15.30
C PHE A 65 -3.81 -2.22 15.49
N LEU A 66 -2.88 -1.98 16.43
CA LEU A 66 -2.21 -0.69 16.57
C LEU A 66 -1.41 -0.33 15.30
N ASN A 67 -0.65 -1.28 14.75
CA ASN A 67 0.12 -1.06 13.52
C ASN A 67 -0.80 -0.79 12.31
N PHE A 68 -1.88 -1.55 12.16
CA PHE A 68 -2.88 -1.26 11.12
C PHE A 68 -3.60 0.07 11.36
N GLY A 69 -3.73 0.52 12.61
CA GLY A 69 -4.22 1.86 12.94
C GLY A 69 -3.34 2.96 12.34
N PHE A 70 -2.01 2.84 12.44
CA PHE A 70 -1.09 3.79 11.80
C PHE A 70 -1.21 3.78 10.27
N PHE A 71 -1.38 2.61 9.66
CA PHE A 71 -1.66 2.50 8.22
C PHE A 71 -2.95 3.27 7.85
N PHE A 72 -4.05 3.05 8.57
CA PHE A 72 -5.31 3.74 8.31
C PHE A 72 -5.26 5.24 8.58
N ILE A 73 -4.43 5.70 9.53
CA ILE A 73 -4.18 7.13 9.77
C ILE A 73 -3.53 7.76 8.53
N LEU A 74 -2.51 7.12 7.96
CA LEU A 74 -1.86 7.63 6.75
C LEU A 74 -2.80 7.59 5.55
N LEU A 75 -3.65 6.56 5.44
CA LEU A 75 -4.70 6.49 4.42
C LEU A 75 -5.70 7.66 4.57
N ALA A 76 -6.09 8.00 5.81
CA ALA A 76 -6.97 9.12 6.09
C ALA A 76 -6.33 10.44 5.67
N ILE A 77 -5.08 10.66 6.05
CA ILE A 77 -4.37 11.93 5.81
C ILE A 77 -4.03 12.12 4.32
N SER A 78 -3.80 11.04 3.57
CA SER A 78 -3.25 11.10 2.21
C SER A 78 -4.02 12.01 1.22
N PRO A 79 -5.35 11.96 1.13
CA PRO A 79 -6.14 12.89 0.31
C PRO A 79 -5.90 14.37 0.62
N HIS A 80 -5.56 14.70 1.87
CA HIS A 80 -5.29 16.07 2.30
C HIS A 80 -3.86 16.52 2.00
N ALA A 81 -2.97 15.63 1.60
CA ALA A 81 -1.58 15.96 1.30
C ALA A 81 -1.45 17.01 0.20
N SER A 82 -2.32 16.94 -0.82
CA SER A 82 -2.40 17.94 -1.88
C SER A 82 -2.80 19.32 -1.33
N VAL A 83 -3.76 19.36 -0.40
CA VAL A 83 -4.20 20.59 0.29
C VAL A 83 -3.07 21.18 1.14
N PHE A 84 -2.44 20.36 1.99
CA PHE A 84 -1.30 20.80 2.79
C PHE A 84 -0.18 21.32 1.92
N SER A 85 0.19 20.61 0.85
CA SER A 85 1.26 21.07 -0.04
C SER A 85 0.92 22.40 -0.71
N ARG A 86 -0.34 22.64 -1.10
CA ARG A 86 -0.75 23.91 -1.70
C ARG A 86 -0.67 25.07 -0.72
N LEU A 87 -0.98 24.85 0.55
CA LEU A 87 -0.78 25.86 1.60
C LEU A 87 0.69 26.24 1.77
N PHE A 88 1.61 25.28 1.58
CA PHE A 88 3.06 25.50 1.69
C PHE A 88 3.76 25.82 0.37
N ASN A 89 3.08 25.73 -0.78
CA ASN A 89 3.64 26.09 -2.10
C ASN A 89 4.03 27.57 -2.19
N THR A 90 3.46 28.42 -1.33
CA THR A 90 3.88 29.82 -1.14
C THR A 90 5.34 29.96 -0.70
N PHE A 91 5.91 28.93 -0.05
CA PHE A 91 7.30 28.93 0.42
C PHE A 91 8.25 28.16 -0.49
N ASN A 92 7.78 27.16 -1.24
CA ASN A 92 8.61 26.37 -2.14
C ASN A 92 7.79 25.77 -3.30
N GLN A 93 8.16 26.08 -4.54
CA GLN A 93 7.50 25.58 -5.76
C GLN A 93 7.50 24.06 -5.92
N TYR A 94 8.37 23.34 -5.20
CA TYR A 94 8.45 21.87 -5.22
C TYR A 94 7.73 21.20 -4.04
N SER A 95 6.98 21.94 -3.22
CA SER A 95 6.45 21.38 -1.98
C SER A 95 5.43 20.24 -2.23
N SER A 96 4.61 20.34 -3.27
CA SER A 96 3.70 19.26 -3.70
C SER A 96 4.45 18.00 -4.11
N PHE A 97 5.54 18.17 -4.86
CA PHE A 97 6.40 17.08 -5.29
C PHE A 97 7.01 16.34 -4.10
N PHE A 98 7.64 17.06 -3.17
CA PHE A 98 8.26 16.47 -1.99
C PHE A 98 7.23 15.83 -1.07
N THR A 99 6.07 16.47 -0.88
CA THR A 99 4.99 15.92 -0.05
C THR A 99 4.53 14.57 -0.59
N PHE A 100 4.27 14.47 -1.90
CA PHE A 100 3.89 13.21 -2.53
C PHE A 100 4.98 12.14 -2.39
N GLN A 101 6.24 12.49 -2.68
CA GLN A 101 7.38 11.58 -2.59
C GLN A 101 7.52 10.96 -1.20
N TYR A 102 7.55 11.79 -0.14
CA TYR A 102 7.77 11.30 1.22
C TYR A 102 6.55 10.63 1.81
N LEU A 103 5.35 11.15 1.54
CA LEU A 103 4.13 10.53 2.05
C LEU A 103 3.93 9.13 1.44
N THR A 104 4.14 8.98 0.13
CA THR A 104 4.09 7.67 -0.54
C THR A 104 5.11 6.72 0.07
N SER A 105 6.35 7.17 0.28
CA SER A 105 7.40 6.35 0.90
C SER A 105 7.01 5.87 2.30
N VAL A 106 6.54 6.79 3.16
CA VAL A 106 6.12 6.49 4.54
C VAL A 106 4.88 5.60 4.56
N PHE A 107 3.93 5.80 3.65
CA PHE A 107 2.72 4.99 3.53
C PHE A 107 3.05 3.50 3.33
N TYR A 108 3.89 3.19 2.34
CA TYR A 108 4.25 1.78 2.08
C TYR A 108 5.19 1.22 3.15
N PHE A 109 6.06 2.04 3.76
CA PHE A 109 6.82 1.60 4.93
C PHE A 109 5.91 1.13 6.07
N VAL A 110 4.91 1.93 6.44
CA VAL A 110 3.98 1.60 7.53
C VAL A 110 3.09 0.41 7.17
N LEU A 111 2.62 0.30 5.92
CA LEU A 111 1.88 -0.88 5.45
C LEU A 111 2.72 -2.16 5.59
N THR A 112 3.94 -2.16 5.05
CA THR A 112 4.82 -3.33 5.12
C THR A 112 5.23 -3.64 6.56
N ALA A 113 5.42 -2.62 7.41
CA ALA A 113 5.66 -2.80 8.83
C ALA A 113 4.45 -3.41 9.56
N ALA A 114 3.22 -3.02 9.22
CA ALA A 114 2.01 -3.59 9.82
C ALA A 114 1.82 -5.06 9.44
N ILE A 115 1.99 -5.40 8.17
CA ILE A 115 1.95 -6.79 7.68
C ILE A 115 3.11 -7.59 8.27
N GLY A 116 4.32 -7.02 8.30
CA GLY A 116 5.50 -7.64 8.91
C GLY A 116 5.29 -7.92 10.39
N TYR A 117 4.71 -6.97 11.14
CA TYR A 117 4.40 -7.17 12.55
C TYR A 117 3.39 -8.30 12.76
N LEU A 118 2.32 -8.36 11.96
CA LEU A 118 1.37 -9.47 11.98
C LEU A 118 2.07 -10.84 11.80
N VAL A 119 3.00 -10.92 10.84
CA VAL A 119 3.75 -12.15 10.54
C VAL A 119 4.71 -12.50 11.68
N ILE A 120 5.47 -11.53 12.19
CA ILE A 120 6.42 -11.75 13.29
C ILE A 120 5.70 -12.09 14.59
N ASP A 121 4.56 -11.47 14.88
CA ASP A 121 3.72 -11.84 16.03
C ASP A 121 3.24 -13.29 15.92
N THR A 122 2.96 -13.74 14.70
CA THR A 122 2.61 -15.12 14.38
C THR A 122 3.76 -16.10 14.58
N LEU A 123 4.94 -15.79 14.03
CA LEU A 123 6.12 -16.66 14.09
C LEU A 123 6.66 -16.77 15.52
N PHE A 124 6.65 -15.66 16.26
CA PHE A 124 7.30 -15.52 17.57
C PHE A 124 6.31 -15.16 18.67
N ARG A 125 5.21 -15.92 18.79
CA ARG A 125 4.10 -15.66 19.74
C ARG A 125 4.57 -15.35 21.16
N GLU A 126 5.56 -16.10 21.67
CA GLU A 126 6.08 -15.96 23.03
C GLU A 126 7.15 -14.87 23.21
N ALA A 127 7.66 -14.29 22.13
CA ALA A 127 8.64 -13.20 22.23
C ALA A 127 8.00 -11.92 22.80
N ALA A 128 8.79 -11.14 23.53
CA ALA A 128 8.38 -9.83 24.00
C ALA A 128 8.08 -8.88 22.84
N THR A 129 7.08 -8.01 23.00
CA THR A 129 6.65 -7.03 22.00
C THR A 129 7.81 -6.19 21.44
N ILE A 130 8.76 -5.79 22.30
CA ILE A 130 9.91 -4.99 21.87
C ILE A 130 10.85 -5.77 20.93
N VAL A 131 11.02 -7.07 21.16
CA VAL A 131 11.82 -7.94 20.27
C VAL A 131 11.12 -8.07 18.92
N LYS A 132 9.80 -8.23 18.92
CA LYS A 132 9.00 -8.29 17.67
C LYS A 132 9.17 -7.01 16.85
N TYR A 133 9.03 -5.83 17.48
CA TYR A 133 9.29 -4.56 16.79
C TYR A 133 10.73 -4.44 16.29
N GLY A 134 11.72 -4.88 17.08
CA GLY A 134 13.13 -4.89 16.65
C GLY A 134 13.36 -5.72 15.39
N VAL A 135 12.75 -6.91 15.31
CA VAL A 135 12.83 -7.79 14.13
C VAL A 135 12.11 -7.16 12.92
N VAL A 136 10.89 -6.63 13.12
CA VAL A 136 10.12 -5.99 12.04
C VAL A 136 10.85 -4.77 11.49
N LEU A 137 11.32 -3.87 12.37
CA LEU A 137 12.05 -2.68 11.96
C LEU A 137 13.40 -3.04 11.33
N GLY A 138 14.08 -4.09 11.80
CA GLY A 138 15.28 -4.59 11.16
C GLY A 138 15.01 -5.08 9.72
N LEU A 139 14.01 -5.94 9.54
CA LEU A 139 13.67 -6.52 8.24
C LEU A 139 13.08 -5.49 7.26
N VAL A 140 12.03 -4.79 7.67
CA VAL A 140 11.34 -3.81 6.83
C VAL A 140 12.18 -2.55 6.66
N GLY A 141 12.90 -2.12 7.70
CA GLY A 141 13.80 -0.97 7.63
C GLY A 141 14.99 -1.20 6.70
N LEU A 142 15.59 -2.40 6.70
CA LEU A 142 16.65 -2.74 5.74
C LEU A 142 16.15 -2.65 4.29
N LEU A 143 14.97 -3.23 4.01
CA LEU A 143 14.35 -3.14 2.69
C LEU A 143 14.05 -1.70 2.31
N PHE A 144 13.45 -0.93 3.23
CA PHE A 144 13.12 0.47 3.02
C PHE A 144 14.36 1.31 2.73
N VAL A 145 15.43 1.18 3.52
CA VAL A 145 16.70 1.90 3.28
C VAL A 145 17.30 1.48 1.95
N SER A 146 17.24 0.21 1.58
CA SER A 146 17.79 -0.27 0.30
C SER A 146 17.12 0.37 -0.92
N TYR A 147 15.80 0.58 -0.88
CA TYR A 147 15.06 1.14 -2.03
C TYR A 147 14.85 2.66 -1.97
N PHE A 148 14.70 3.24 -0.78
CA PHE A 148 14.37 4.65 -0.58
C PHE A 148 15.56 5.51 -0.13
N SER A 149 16.72 4.94 0.24
CA SER A 149 17.86 5.78 0.66
C SER A 149 18.27 6.86 -0.34
N PRO A 150 18.26 6.65 -1.68
CA PRO A 150 18.63 7.73 -2.60
C PRO A 150 17.69 8.94 -2.49
N ILE A 151 16.40 8.70 -2.26
CA ILE A 151 15.35 9.71 -2.10
C ILE A 151 15.53 10.54 -0.83
N TYR A 152 15.96 9.91 0.27
CA TYR A 152 16.17 10.60 1.55
C TYR A 152 17.55 11.25 1.66
N LEU A 153 18.57 10.73 0.98
CA LEU A 153 19.90 11.34 0.92
C LEU A 153 19.93 12.55 -0.03
N ASN A 154 19.15 12.51 -1.10
CA ASN A 154 18.98 13.62 -2.03
C ASN A 154 17.48 13.84 -2.29
N SER A 155 16.92 14.89 -1.71
CA SER A 155 15.49 15.22 -1.87
C SER A 155 15.08 15.45 -3.33
N LYS A 156 16.02 15.81 -4.21
CA LYS A 156 15.84 15.98 -5.65
C LYS A 156 16.29 14.77 -6.47
N TYR A 157 16.50 13.60 -5.85
CA TYR A 157 16.99 12.39 -6.50
C TYR A 157 16.20 12.02 -7.76
N LEU A 158 14.87 12.11 -7.71
CA LEU A 158 14.00 11.82 -8.84
C LEU A 158 14.24 12.72 -10.07
N TYR A 159 14.81 13.92 -9.89
CA TYR A 159 15.25 14.80 -10.98
C TYR A 159 16.73 14.61 -11.36
N ALA A 160 17.46 13.79 -10.61
CA ALA A 160 18.89 13.58 -10.77
C ALA A 160 19.22 12.21 -11.37
N THR A 161 18.23 11.42 -11.78
CA THR A 161 18.43 10.11 -12.38
C THR A 161 19.02 10.21 -13.80
N SER A 162 19.69 9.15 -14.24
CA SER A 162 20.23 9.03 -15.61
C SER A 162 19.19 9.34 -16.68
N ASP A 163 17.97 8.80 -16.54
CA ASP A 163 16.87 9.00 -17.48
C ASP A 163 16.49 10.48 -17.63
N ILE A 164 16.44 11.23 -16.52
CA ILE A 164 16.12 12.65 -16.53
C ILE A 164 17.28 13.51 -17.06
N LYS A 165 18.52 13.12 -16.77
CA LYS A 165 19.71 13.80 -17.32
C LYS A 165 19.79 13.63 -18.84
N ASP A 166 19.50 12.44 -19.36
CA ASP A 166 19.41 12.17 -20.79
C ASP A 166 18.27 12.99 -21.41
N PHE A 167 17.07 12.94 -20.83
CA PHE A 167 15.93 13.74 -21.27
C PHE A 167 16.26 15.24 -21.35
N SER A 168 16.92 15.79 -20.32
CA SER A 168 17.32 17.20 -20.29
C SER A 168 18.34 17.54 -21.38
N THR A 169 19.29 16.64 -21.65
CA THR A 169 20.31 16.84 -22.69
C THR A 169 19.72 16.77 -24.08
N ILE A 170 18.85 15.79 -24.34
CA ILE A 170 18.11 15.64 -25.59
C ILE A 170 17.20 16.84 -25.81
N SER A 171 16.45 17.29 -24.79
CA SER A 171 15.58 18.47 -24.88
C SER A 171 16.33 19.72 -25.31
N ARG A 172 17.54 19.92 -24.76
CA ARG A 172 18.40 21.05 -25.16
C ARG A 172 18.85 20.96 -26.60
N GLY A 173 19.23 19.77 -27.07
CA GLY A 173 19.60 19.54 -28.47
C GLY A 173 18.44 19.80 -29.43
N ILE A 174 17.24 19.32 -29.10
CA ILE A 174 16.01 19.57 -29.87
C ILE A 174 15.74 21.08 -29.97
N LYS A 175 15.74 21.80 -28.83
CA LYS A 175 15.50 23.26 -28.82
C LYS A 175 16.53 24.06 -29.62
N GLN A 176 17.77 23.61 -29.65
CA GLN A 176 18.81 24.24 -30.48
C GLN A 176 18.49 24.07 -31.98
N LEU A 177 18.13 22.86 -32.41
CA LEU A 177 17.73 22.58 -33.80
C LEU A 177 16.46 23.36 -34.20
N GLU A 178 15.48 23.49 -33.31
CA GLU A 178 14.30 24.33 -33.53
C GLU A 178 14.69 25.80 -33.70
N GLY A 179 15.61 26.30 -32.87
CA GLY A 179 16.15 27.66 -32.97
C GLY A 179 16.93 27.93 -34.27
N GLU A 180 17.52 26.88 -34.86
CA GLU A 180 18.17 26.92 -36.18
C GLU A 180 17.15 26.84 -37.35
N GLY A 181 15.85 26.66 -37.06
CA GLY A 181 14.79 26.59 -38.07
C GLY A 181 14.62 25.21 -38.70
N VAL A 182 15.18 24.15 -38.10
CA VAL A 182 14.98 22.76 -38.55
C VAL A 182 13.55 22.34 -38.25
N LYS A 183 12.78 22.01 -39.30
CA LYS A 183 11.35 21.67 -39.17
C LYS A 183 11.09 20.21 -38.81
N GLU A 184 11.97 19.30 -39.22
CA GLU A 184 11.82 17.86 -38.98
C GLU A 184 13.01 17.36 -38.17
N ILE A 185 12.77 17.06 -36.91
CA ILE A 185 13.82 16.68 -35.96
C ILE A 185 13.83 15.15 -35.86
N THR A 186 14.85 14.53 -36.43
CA THR A 186 15.06 13.09 -36.35
C THR A 186 16.05 12.74 -35.24
N PRO A 187 15.99 11.52 -34.66
CA PRO A 187 16.94 11.07 -33.66
C PRO A 187 18.41 11.17 -34.11
N GLU A 188 18.67 10.93 -35.39
CA GLU A 188 20.00 11.00 -35.99
C GLU A 188 20.52 12.46 -36.03
N LEU A 189 19.65 13.42 -36.33
CA LEU A 189 20.02 14.84 -36.30
C LEU A 189 20.35 15.30 -34.89
N VAL A 190 19.59 14.82 -33.89
CA VAL A 190 19.86 15.12 -32.49
C VAL A 190 21.17 14.48 -32.03
N ALA A 191 21.42 13.21 -32.37
CA ALA A 191 22.67 12.50 -32.05
C ALA A 191 23.92 13.16 -32.65
N ASN A 192 23.79 13.84 -33.80
CA ASN A 192 24.90 14.59 -34.40
C ASN A 192 25.20 15.92 -33.68
N ARG A 193 24.32 16.38 -32.78
CA ARG A 193 24.46 17.65 -32.06
C ARG A 193 24.87 17.47 -30.61
N ILE A 194 24.38 16.42 -29.97
CA ILE A 194 24.67 16.13 -28.57
C ILE A 194 25.62 14.94 -28.47
N SER A 195 26.11 14.69 -27.27
CA SER A 195 26.74 13.41 -26.95
C SER A 195 26.13 12.94 -25.65
N LEU A 196 25.54 11.75 -25.67
CA LEU A 196 24.91 11.19 -24.48
C LEU A 196 25.92 10.44 -23.62
N PRO A 197 25.91 10.68 -22.30
CA PRO A 197 26.75 9.92 -21.38
C PRO A 197 26.32 8.45 -21.29
N ALA A 198 27.29 7.56 -21.13
CA ALA A 198 27.06 6.18 -20.76
C ALA A 198 26.99 6.08 -19.23
N TRP A 199 25.92 5.50 -18.70
CA TRP A 199 25.67 5.42 -17.27
C TRP A 199 25.94 4.02 -16.72
N ARG A 200 26.57 3.94 -15.54
CA ARG A 200 26.55 2.76 -14.66
C ARG A 200 25.87 3.18 -13.36
N GLY A 201 24.57 2.91 -13.24
CA GLY A 201 23.76 3.53 -12.19
C GLY A 201 23.70 5.03 -12.40
N GLU A 202 24.15 5.82 -11.41
CA GLU A 202 24.17 7.29 -11.47
C GLU A 202 25.54 7.88 -11.87
N GLU A 203 26.55 7.03 -12.06
CA GLU A 203 27.90 7.45 -12.45
C GLU A 203 28.07 7.45 -13.98
N ASN A 204 28.62 8.55 -14.49
CA ASN A 204 29.00 8.65 -15.89
C ASN A 204 30.33 7.91 -16.12
N ILE A 205 30.30 6.90 -16.98
CA ILE A 205 31.46 6.05 -17.30
C ILE A 205 32.04 6.33 -18.70
N GLY A 206 31.48 7.31 -19.44
CA GLY A 206 31.93 7.66 -20.79
C GLY A 206 30.81 8.21 -21.65
N THR A 207 30.94 8.10 -22.97
CA THR A 207 29.90 8.49 -23.93
C THR A 207 29.35 7.26 -24.63
N LEU A 208 28.06 7.31 -24.99
CA LEU A 208 27.44 6.25 -25.78
C LEU A 208 28.05 6.23 -27.19
N HIS A 209 28.13 5.04 -27.77
CA HIS A 209 28.42 4.90 -29.20
C HIS A 209 27.19 5.35 -30.02
N GLU A 210 27.44 5.85 -31.23
CA GLU A 210 26.43 6.46 -32.11
C GLU A 210 25.13 5.64 -32.23
N ALA A 211 25.22 4.34 -32.51
CA ALA A 211 24.04 3.49 -32.62
C ALA A 211 23.25 3.35 -31.31
N ALA A 212 23.94 3.30 -30.16
CA ALA A 212 23.31 3.24 -28.84
C ALA A 212 22.70 4.59 -28.46
N GLU A 213 23.34 5.69 -28.85
CA GLU A 213 22.85 7.05 -28.65
C GLU A 213 21.55 7.29 -29.44
N ILE A 214 21.52 6.96 -30.73
CA ILE A 214 20.30 7.06 -31.56
C ILE A 214 19.16 6.23 -30.95
N ASN A 215 19.44 5.00 -30.53
CA ASN A 215 18.44 4.14 -29.87
C ASN A 215 17.95 4.73 -28.55
N ARG A 216 18.83 5.32 -27.76
CA ARG A 216 18.48 5.98 -26.51
C ARG A 216 17.59 7.20 -26.76
N ILE A 217 17.91 8.02 -27.77
CA ILE A 217 17.08 9.16 -28.17
C ILE A 217 15.69 8.67 -28.58
N ARG A 218 15.58 7.60 -29.37
CA ARG A 218 14.28 7.00 -29.74
C ARG A 218 13.47 6.53 -28.55
N GLN A 219 14.11 5.98 -27.51
CA GLN A 219 13.43 5.54 -26.29
C GLN A 219 12.92 6.71 -25.44
N VAL A 220 13.66 7.83 -25.42
CA VAL A 220 13.32 9.01 -24.61
C VAL A 220 12.37 9.94 -25.35
N ALA A 221 12.38 9.95 -26.68
CA ALA A 221 11.60 10.86 -27.52
C ALA A 221 10.10 10.93 -27.17
N PRO A 222 9.39 9.82 -26.92
CA PRO A 222 7.97 9.86 -26.56
C PRO A 222 7.65 10.65 -25.27
N TYR A 223 8.63 10.85 -24.39
CA TYR A 223 8.43 11.60 -23.14
C TYR A 223 8.41 13.13 -23.34
N PHE A 224 8.77 13.64 -24.52
CA PHE A 224 8.66 15.07 -24.84
C PHE A 224 7.22 15.50 -25.18
N GLU A 225 6.32 14.54 -25.42
CA GLU A 225 4.94 14.82 -25.76
C GLU A 225 4.10 15.08 -24.50
N GLY A 226 3.40 16.22 -24.48
CA GLY A 226 2.45 16.57 -23.42
C GLY A 226 3.01 16.44 -22.01
N ASN A 227 2.34 15.64 -21.17
CA ASN A 227 2.69 15.41 -19.77
C ASN A 227 3.49 14.11 -19.54
N ASN A 228 3.97 13.45 -20.60
CA ASN A 228 4.63 12.15 -20.48
C ASN A 228 5.90 12.22 -19.61
N PHE A 229 6.58 13.37 -19.54
CA PHE A 229 7.75 13.57 -18.68
C PHE A 229 7.49 13.20 -17.20
N VAL A 230 6.25 13.36 -16.72
CA VAL A 230 5.87 13.04 -15.34
C VAL A 230 6.12 11.56 -15.03
N LEU A 231 5.81 10.68 -15.99
CA LEU A 231 6.06 9.24 -15.90
C LEU A 231 7.54 8.94 -15.68
N LEU A 232 8.41 9.66 -16.40
CA LEU A 232 9.86 9.47 -16.31
C LEU A 232 10.39 9.88 -14.93
N VAL A 233 9.87 10.97 -14.36
CA VAL A 233 10.33 11.51 -13.06
C VAL A 233 9.98 10.58 -11.90
N TYR A 234 8.75 10.06 -11.83
CA TYR A 234 8.33 9.24 -10.68
C TYR A 234 8.59 7.74 -10.84
N LYS A 235 9.08 7.30 -12.00
CA LYS A 235 9.42 5.89 -12.27
C LYS A 235 10.27 5.24 -11.15
N PRO A 236 11.33 5.88 -10.61
CA PRO A 236 12.12 5.28 -9.53
C PRO A 236 11.32 5.11 -8.23
N LEU A 237 10.46 6.07 -7.90
CA LEU A 237 9.60 6.00 -6.71
C LEU A 237 8.61 4.83 -6.81
N PHE A 238 7.93 4.70 -7.96
CA PHE A 238 6.95 3.63 -8.17
C PHE A 238 7.59 2.25 -8.26
N LEU A 239 8.84 2.16 -8.74
CA LEU A 239 9.60 0.92 -8.71
C LEU A 239 9.95 0.52 -7.26
N ALA A 240 10.42 1.46 -6.42
CA ALA A 240 10.68 1.22 -5.01
C ALA A 240 9.41 0.77 -4.25
N VAL A 241 8.27 1.43 -4.51
CA VAL A 241 6.96 1.06 -3.98
C VAL A 241 6.55 -0.35 -4.42
N THR A 242 6.79 -0.71 -5.68
CA THR A 242 6.50 -2.05 -6.20
C THR A 242 7.25 -3.11 -5.40
N TYR A 243 8.55 -2.91 -5.13
CA TYR A 243 9.33 -3.85 -4.32
C TYR A 243 8.83 -4.00 -2.89
N MET A 244 8.37 -2.91 -2.25
CA MET A 244 7.76 -2.98 -0.91
C MET A 244 6.46 -3.79 -0.91
N ASN A 245 5.62 -3.62 -1.92
CA ASN A 245 4.39 -4.43 -2.04
C ASN A 245 4.68 -5.90 -2.37
N VAL A 246 5.71 -6.18 -3.18
CA VAL A 246 6.20 -7.55 -3.38
C VAL A 246 6.62 -8.16 -2.05
N ALA A 247 7.34 -7.42 -1.20
CA ALA A 247 7.69 -7.88 0.15
C ALA A 247 6.44 -8.14 1.01
N CYS A 248 5.40 -7.30 0.93
CA CYS A 248 4.11 -7.56 1.59
C CYS A 248 3.50 -8.90 1.14
N VAL A 249 3.48 -9.17 -0.16
CA VAL A 249 2.96 -10.44 -0.72
C VAL A 249 3.76 -11.62 -0.15
N PHE A 250 5.09 -11.57 -0.19
CA PHE A 250 5.94 -12.63 0.37
C PHE A 250 5.69 -12.85 1.87
N LEU A 251 5.56 -11.77 2.64
CA LEU A 251 5.24 -11.85 4.08
C LEU A 251 3.88 -12.50 4.32
N ILE A 252 2.83 -12.12 3.57
CA ILE A 252 1.50 -12.72 3.70
C ILE A 252 1.53 -14.22 3.34
N LEU A 253 2.25 -14.60 2.28
CA LEU A 253 2.43 -16.01 1.91
C LEU A 253 3.19 -16.79 3.00
N LEU A 254 4.21 -16.19 3.61
CA LEU A 254 4.92 -16.76 4.75
C LEU A 254 4.00 -16.97 5.95
N PHE A 255 3.13 -15.99 6.25
CA PHE A 255 2.11 -16.10 7.29
C PHE A 255 1.22 -17.32 7.05
N PHE A 256 0.64 -17.47 5.85
CA PHE A 256 -0.20 -18.62 5.53
C PHE A 256 0.57 -19.94 5.58
N GLY A 257 1.75 -20.00 4.97
CA GLY A 257 2.59 -21.20 4.97
C GLY A 257 2.93 -21.68 6.39
N TYR A 258 3.18 -20.74 7.32
CA TYR A 258 3.43 -21.07 8.71
C TYR A 258 2.16 -21.49 9.47
N GLN A 259 1.03 -20.77 9.28
CA GLN A 259 -0.26 -21.09 9.91
C GLN A 259 -0.79 -22.46 9.53
N TYR A 260 -0.61 -22.87 8.26
CA TYR A 260 -0.99 -24.21 7.84
C TYR A 260 -0.12 -25.29 8.50
N ARG A 261 1.11 -24.96 8.93
CA ARG A 261 2.04 -25.91 9.54
C ARG A 261 1.95 -25.97 11.07
N LYS A 262 1.61 -24.88 11.76
CA LYS A 262 1.54 -24.82 13.22
C LYS A 262 0.14 -24.40 13.71
N ASP A 263 -0.54 -25.31 14.40
CA ASP A 263 -1.54 -24.94 15.42
C ASP A 263 -0.77 -24.43 16.66
N PRO A 264 -1.16 -23.30 17.29
CA PRO A 264 -2.54 -22.81 17.41
C PRO A 264 -2.89 -21.62 16.50
N PRO A 265 -4.19 -21.42 16.19
CA PRO A 265 -4.68 -20.24 15.47
C PRO A 265 -4.37 -18.93 16.21
N GLN A 266 -4.17 -17.84 15.46
CA GLN A 266 -3.88 -16.51 16.00
C GLN A 266 -5.10 -15.80 16.61
N GLY A 267 -6.31 -16.33 16.41
CA GLY A 267 -7.58 -15.71 16.77
C GLY A 267 -8.49 -15.58 15.54
N ALA A 268 -9.79 -15.46 15.77
CA ALA A 268 -10.78 -15.34 14.70
C ALA A 268 -10.49 -14.11 13.82
N TYR A 269 -10.76 -14.23 12.52
CA TYR A 269 -10.62 -13.16 11.51
C TYR A 269 -9.20 -12.68 11.18
N ILE A 270 -8.14 -12.99 11.95
CA ILE A 270 -6.78 -12.53 11.64
C ILE A 270 -6.29 -13.07 10.29
N GLU A 271 -6.52 -14.37 10.02
CA GLU A 271 -6.20 -14.98 8.72
C GLU A 271 -6.96 -14.32 7.57
N LYS A 272 -8.24 -13.98 7.80
CA LYS A 272 -9.08 -13.33 6.79
C LYS A 272 -8.61 -11.91 6.50
N ILE A 273 -8.23 -11.17 7.55
CA ILE A 273 -7.60 -9.85 7.43
C ILE A 273 -6.29 -9.96 6.63
N ALA A 274 -5.40 -10.90 6.98
CA ALA A 274 -4.17 -11.14 6.22
C ALA A 274 -4.45 -11.47 4.75
N PHE A 275 -5.48 -12.29 4.49
CA PHE A 275 -5.87 -12.71 3.16
C PHE A 275 -6.30 -11.54 2.29
N VAL A 276 -7.11 -10.61 2.81
CA VAL A 276 -7.60 -9.46 2.01
C VAL A 276 -6.54 -8.39 1.75
N PHE A 277 -5.42 -8.40 2.49
CA PHE A 277 -4.24 -7.62 2.13
C PHE A 277 -3.46 -8.20 0.94
N LEU A 278 -3.64 -9.48 0.61
CA LEU A 278 -2.99 -10.10 -0.56
C LEU A 278 -3.47 -9.49 -1.90
N PRO A 279 -4.78 -9.42 -2.20
CA PRO A 279 -5.25 -8.72 -3.39
C PRO A 279 -4.95 -7.22 -3.32
N TYR A 280 -4.90 -6.60 -2.13
CA TYR A 280 -4.51 -5.20 -1.98
C TYR A 280 -3.08 -4.96 -2.49
N ALA A 281 -2.10 -5.65 -1.91
CA ALA A 281 -0.71 -5.52 -2.32
C ALA A 281 -0.49 -5.91 -3.79
N SER A 282 -1.26 -6.89 -4.30
CA SER A 282 -1.19 -7.30 -5.70
C SER A 282 -1.73 -6.24 -6.67
N LEU A 283 -2.84 -5.58 -6.34
CA LEU A 283 -3.38 -4.46 -7.10
C LEU A 283 -2.42 -3.26 -7.09
N GLU A 284 -1.82 -2.97 -5.93
CA GLU A 284 -0.80 -1.93 -5.82
C GLU A 284 0.44 -2.24 -6.67
N ILE A 285 0.91 -3.50 -6.73
CA ILE A 285 1.97 -3.91 -7.67
C ILE A 285 1.53 -3.64 -9.12
N LEU A 286 0.32 -4.06 -9.49
CA LEU A 286 -0.20 -3.87 -10.85
C LEU A 286 -0.24 -2.39 -11.24
N HIS A 287 -0.69 -1.51 -10.35
CA HIS A 287 -0.76 -0.07 -10.61
C HIS A 287 0.62 0.55 -10.76
N ASN A 288 1.48 0.32 -9.77
CA ASN A 288 2.78 0.97 -9.71
C ASN A 288 3.72 0.43 -10.80
N TYR A 289 3.64 -0.86 -11.12
CA TYR A 289 4.38 -1.43 -12.24
C TYR A 289 3.78 -1.02 -13.59
N GLY A 290 2.46 -0.89 -13.69
CA GLY A 290 1.78 -0.31 -14.85
C GLY A 290 2.26 1.11 -15.16
N TYR A 291 2.45 1.94 -14.13
CA TYR A 291 3.07 3.26 -14.24
C TYR A 291 4.48 3.18 -14.83
N VAL A 292 5.31 2.29 -14.29
CA VAL A 292 6.71 2.10 -14.72
C VAL A 292 6.82 1.70 -16.19
N LEU A 293 5.84 0.95 -16.71
CA LEU A 293 5.79 0.50 -18.10
C LEU A 293 5.12 1.50 -19.05
N SER A 294 4.39 2.48 -18.54
CA SER A 294 3.69 3.45 -19.37
C SER A 294 4.62 4.47 -19.98
N ILE A 295 4.27 4.88 -21.20
CA ILE A 295 4.93 5.95 -21.95
C ILE A 295 3.97 7.15 -22.11
N GLU A 296 2.69 6.86 -22.34
CA GLU A 296 1.64 7.86 -22.47
C GLU A 296 0.90 8.07 -21.15
N PHE A 297 0.94 9.30 -20.64
CA PHE A 297 0.33 9.65 -19.35
C PHE A 297 -1.20 9.52 -19.39
N ASP A 298 -1.84 9.92 -20.49
CA ASP A 298 -3.30 9.90 -20.61
C ASP A 298 -3.86 8.47 -20.62
N ILE A 299 -3.20 7.54 -21.31
CA ILE A 299 -3.55 6.12 -21.30
C ILE A 299 -3.36 5.55 -19.88
N TYR A 300 -2.24 5.90 -19.22
CA TYR A 300 -2.00 5.48 -17.85
C TYR A 300 -3.12 5.95 -16.91
N VAL A 301 -3.53 7.22 -16.99
CA VAL A 301 -4.59 7.78 -16.12
C VAL A 301 -5.92 7.02 -16.29
N GLN A 302 -6.28 6.64 -17.52
CA GLN A 302 -7.50 5.86 -17.77
C GLN A 302 -7.44 4.48 -17.11
N LEU A 303 -6.34 3.75 -17.26
CA LEU A 303 -6.14 2.44 -16.62
C LEU A 303 -6.05 2.55 -15.11
N HIS A 304 -5.36 3.59 -14.61
CA HIS A 304 -5.22 3.88 -13.20
C HIS A 304 -6.57 4.10 -12.53
N ASN A 305 -7.48 4.86 -13.17
CA ASN A 305 -8.82 5.10 -12.63
C ASN A 305 -9.61 3.81 -12.41
N VAL A 306 -9.60 2.89 -13.38
CA VAL A 306 -10.23 1.56 -13.22
C VAL A 306 -9.61 0.80 -12.05
N GLY A 307 -8.29 0.83 -11.98
CA GLY A 307 -7.53 0.26 -10.88
C GLY A 307 -7.90 0.82 -9.50
N LEU A 308 -8.06 2.14 -9.39
CA LEU A 308 -8.46 2.82 -8.15
C LEU A 308 -9.81 2.33 -7.64
N TYR A 309 -10.79 2.09 -8.52
CA TYR A 309 -12.08 1.51 -8.12
C TYR A 309 -11.92 0.10 -7.52
N LEU A 310 -11.09 -0.75 -8.12
CA LEU A 310 -10.80 -2.08 -7.60
C LEU A 310 -10.10 -2.01 -6.23
N THR A 311 -9.17 -1.07 -6.09
CA THR A 311 -8.45 -0.84 -4.82
C THR A 311 -9.38 -0.33 -3.73
N LEU A 312 -10.29 0.60 -4.05
CA LEU A 312 -11.31 1.08 -3.12
C LEU A 312 -12.28 -0.04 -2.71
N ALA A 313 -12.72 -0.87 -3.66
CA ALA A 313 -13.55 -2.03 -3.35
C ALA A 313 -12.83 -3.00 -2.39
N ASN A 314 -11.53 -3.23 -2.61
CA ASN A 314 -10.75 -4.07 -1.72
C ASN A 314 -10.48 -3.41 -0.34
N LEU A 315 -10.28 -2.09 -0.28
CA LEU A 315 -10.18 -1.34 0.97
C LEU A 315 -11.48 -1.40 1.79
N LEU A 316 -12.65 -1.35 1.13
CA LEU A 316 -13.94 -1.58 1.78
C LEU A 316 -14.04 -3.01 2.32
N LEU A 317 -13.54 -4.00 1.60
CA LEU A 317 -13.50 -5.39 2.06
C LEU A 317 -12.57 -5.55 3.28
N ILE A 318 -11.40 -4.91 3.26
CA ILE A 318 -10.50 -4.84 4.42
C ILE A 318 -11.26 -4.24 5.62
N LEU A 319 -11.87 -3.07 5.44
CA LEU A 319 -12.64 -2.41 6.50
C LEU A 319 -13.78 -3.28 7.04
N LEU A 320 -14.46 -4.02 6.17
CA LEU A 320 -15.50 -4.98 6.55
C LEU A 320 -14.93 -6.04 7.50
N PHE A 321 -13.79 -6.66 7.17
CA PHE A 321 -13.19 -7.70 8.02
C PHE A 321 -12.70 -7.16 9.37
N PHE A 322 -12.12 -5.96 9.42
CA PHE A 322 -11.81 -5.31 10.70
C PHE A 322 -13.09 -5.03 11.50
N SER A 323 -14.17 -4.57 10.85
CA SER A 323 -15.45 -4.32 11.51
C SER A 323 -16.09 -5.61 12.05
N LEU A 324 -15.98 -6.71 11.31
CA LEU A 324 -16.42 -8.04 11.75
C LEU A 324 -15.60 -8.52 12.95
N ARG A 325 -14.28 -8.36 12.95
CA ARG A 325 -13.42 -8.66 14.12
C ARG A 325 -13.90 -7.88 15.35
N LEU A 326 -14.10 -6.56 15.21
CA LEU A 326 -14.57 -5.71 16.30
C LEU A 326 -15.92 -6.15 16.85
N SER A 327 -16.86 -6.49 15.97
CA SER A 327 -18.18 -7.00 16.34
C SER A 327 -18.06 -8.32 17.10
N PHE A 328 -17.21 -9.23 16.60
CA PHE A 328 -16.98 -10.54 17.20
C PHE A 328 -16.44 -10.44 18.62
N ILE A 329 -15.31 -9.74 18.83
CA ILE A 329 -14.69 -9.58 20.15
C ILE A 329 -15.53 -8.75 21.12
N SER A 330 -16.45 -7.92 20.61
CA SER A 330 -17.39 -7.17 21.45
C SER A 330 -18.60 -7.99 21.88
N SER A 331 -18.77 -9.21 21.36
CA SER A 331 -19.86 -10.11 21.72
C SER A 331 -19.40 -11.08 22.82
N ILE A 332 -20.29 -11.39 23.76
CA ILE A 332 -20.02 -12.35 24.86
C ILE A 332 -19.54 -13.70 24.30
N LYS A 333 -20.14 -14.15 23.19
CA LYS A 333 -19.78 -15.42 22.53
C LYS A 333 -18.39 -15.38 21.92
N GLY A 334 -18.03 -14.27 21.27
CA GLY A 334 -16.72 -14.13 20.64
C GLY A 334 -15.60 -13.94 21.66
N GLU A 335 -15.85 -13.20 22.74
CA GLU A 335 -14.90 -13.09 23.85
C GLU A 335 -14.61 -14.45 24.49
N PHE A 336 -15.67 -15.22 24.79
CA PHE A 336 -15.53 -16.57 25.32
C PHE A 336 -14.76 -17.48 24.36
N TYR A 337 -15.10 -17.47 23.07
CA TYR A 337 -14.40 -18.26 22.05
C TYR A 337 -12.92 -17.90 21.90
N GLU A 338 -12.55 -16.62 21.98
CA GLU A 338 -11.13 -16.20 21.95
C GLU A 338 -10.36 -16.67 23.18
N GLN A 339 -11.01 -16.70 24.35
CA GLN A 339 -10.42 -17.26 25.57
C GLN A 339 -10.22 -18.78 25.42
N GLU A 340 -11.23 -19.49 24.91
CA GLU A 340 -11.14 -20.92 24.68
C GLU A 340 -10.11 -21.29 23.61
N LEU A 341 -9.97 -20.50 22.53
CA LEU A 341 -8.91 -20.70 21.53
C LEU A 341 -7.50 -20.62 22.11
N VAL A 342 -7.31 -19.87 23.20
CA VAL A 342 -6.02 -19.77 23.88
C VAL A 342 -5.81 -20.96 24.84
N SER A 343 -6.86 -21.44 25.50
CA SER A 343 -6.77 -22.52 26.49
C SER A 343 -6.89 -23.93 25.92
N ASP A 344 -7.66 -24.12 24.84
CA ASP A 344 -8.00 -25.42 24.25
C ASP A 344 -8.10 -25.36 22.72
N PHE A 345 -6.96 -25.11 22.07
CA PHE A 345 -6.89 -24.93 20.61
C PHE A 345 -7.05 -26.22 19.81
N GLU A 346 -6.90 -27.40 20.43
CA GLU A 346 -6.95 -28.69 19.73
C GLU A 346 -8.39 -29.13 19.40
N HIS A 347 -9.37 -28.64 20.16
CA HIS A 347 -10.78 -29.05 20.06
C HIS A 347 -11.69 -28.02 19.39
N ILE A 348 -11.17 -26.83 19.06
CA ILE A 348 -11.95 -25.71 18.52
C ILE A 348 -11.53 -25.41 17.08
N SER A 349 -12.49 -25.47 16.15
CA SER A 349 -12.21 -25.26 14.72
C SER A 349 -11.80 -23.81 14.44
N ARG A 350 -10.80 -23.62 13.56
CA ARG A 350 -10.22 -22.32 13.14
C ARG A 350 -11.20 -21.38 12.40
N TRP A 351 -12.36 -21.90 12.00
CA TRP A 351 -13.30 -21.30 11.04
C TRP A 351 -14.69 -21.13 11.63
N ARG A 352 -14.81 -20.44 12.76
CA ARG A 352 -16.13 -20.06 13.26
C ARG A 352 -16.31 -18.56 13.15
N ASP A 353 -16.89 -18.13 12.03
CA ASP A 353 -17.27 -16.74 11.83
C ASP A 353 -18.79 -16.57 11.62
N SER A 354 -19.23 -15.31 11.53
CA SER A 354 -20.65 -14.97 11.28
C SER A 354 -21.17 -15.47 9.93
N ILE A 355 -20.28 -15.65 8.94
CA ILE A 355 -20.59 -16.20 7.61
C ILE A 355 -20.70 -17.72 7.69
N ASP A 356 -19.83 -18.41 8.43
CA ASP A 356 -19.91 -19.83 8.75
C ASP A 356 -21.19 -20.12 9.52
N ASN A 357 -21.56 -19.28 10.49
CA ASN A 357 -22.85 -19.39 11.17
C ASN A 357 -24.05 -19.13 10.23
N LEU A 358 -23.89 -18.28 9.20
CA LEU A 358 -24.93 -18.04 8.19
C LEU A 358 -25.03 -19.23 7.23
N VAL A 359 -23.91 -19.75 6.73
CA VAL A 359 -23.84 -20.95 5.88
C VAL A 359 -24.37 -22.18 6.63
N VAL A 360 -23.94 -22.39 7.88
CA VAL A 360 -24.44 -23.47 8.74
C VAL A 360 -25.93 -23.31 9.05
N ARG A 361 -26.45 -22.08 9.18
CA ARG A 361 -27.87 -21.85 9.47
C ARG A 361 -28.77 -22.00 8.25
N TYR A 362 -28.26 -21.72 7.05
CA TYR A 362 -29.05 -21.71 5.81
C TYR A 362 -28.83 -22.92 4.89
N PHE A 363 -27.67 -23.59 4.97
CA PHE A 363 -27.32 -24.69 4.07
C PHE A 363 -27.09 -26.03 4.77
N LEU A 364 -27.05 -26.07 6.11
CA LEU A 364 -26.85 -27.30 6.89
C LEU A 364 -27.92 -27.39 7.99
N ASP A 365 -28.44 -28.59 8.26
CA ASP A 365 -29.39 -28.76 9.36
C ASP A 365 -28.59 -28.70 10.70
N PRO A 366 -28.88 -27.74 11.60
CA PRO A 366 -28.15 -27.60 12.87
C PRO A 366 -28.11 -28.90 13.69
N LYS A 367 -29.10 -29.79 13.51
CA LYS A 367 -29.19 -31.08 14.20
C LYS A 367 -28.16 -32.12 13.75
N THR A 368 -27.66 -32.06 12.52
CA THR A 368 -26.68 -33.04 12.00
C THR A 368 -25.23 -32.68 12.32
N PHE A 369 -24.92 -31.40 12.57
CA PHE A 369 -23.55 -30.94 12.77
C PHE A 369 -23.07 -30.87 14.23
N HIS A 370 -23.97 -30.98 15.20
CA HIS A 370 -23.60 -31.01 16.63
C HIS A 370 -22.73 -32.22 17.02
N GLY A 371 -22.59 -33.24 16.16
CA GLY A 371 -21.92 -34.49 16.51
C GLY A 371 -20.57 -34.79 15.82
N ARG A 372 -20.13 -34.03 14.81
CA ARG A 372 -18.90 -34.38 14.05
C ARG A 372 -17.79 -33.32 14.05
N LEU A 373 -18.11 -32.05 14.30
CA LEU A 373 -17.12 -30.99 14.53
C LEU A 373 -16.88 -30.67 16.02
N LEU A 374 -17.67 -31.29 16.91
CA LEU A 374 -17.59 -31.16 18.38
C LEU A 374 -17.36 -32.51 19.08
N ALA A 375 -17.23 -33.62 18.35
CA ALA A 375 -16.70 -34.82 18.97
C ALA A 375 -15.22 -34.55 19.25
N PRO A 376 -14.74 -34.65 20.50
CA PRO A 376 -13.31 -34.63 20.75
C PRO A 376 -12.68 -35.67 19.81
N ARG A 377 -11.67 -35.28 19.03
CA ARG A 377 -10.80 -36.28 18.42
C ARG A 377 -10.27 -37.10 19.58
N GLU A 378 -10.44 -38.42 19.53
CA GLU A 378 -9.80 -39.30 20.52
C GLU A 378 -8.34 -38.88 20.61
N ALA A 379 -7.92 -38.52 21.83
CA ALA A 379 -6.54 -38.13 22.09
C ALA A 379 -5.66 -39.21 21.45
N LYS A 380 -4.73 -38.80 20.58
CA LYS A 380 -3.68 -39.72 20.16
C LYS A 380 -3.01 -40.18 21.45
N SER A 381 -3.29 -41.41 21.86
CA SER A 381 -2.58 -42.05 22.95
C SER A 381 -1.11 -41.93 22.57
N LYS A 382 -0.32 -41.23 23.40
CA LYS A 382 1.13 -41.21 23.25
C LYS A 382 1.58 -42.67 23.21
N ALA A 383 2.04 -43.11 22.05
CA ALA A 383 2.85 -44.31 21.88
C ALA A 383 4.31 -43.87 21.85
#